data_AF-A0A957CIZ6-F1
#
_entry.id   AF-A0A957CIZ6-F1
#
_cell.length_a   1.000
_cell.length_b   1.000
_cell.length_c   1.000
_cell.angle_alpha   90.00
_cell.angle_beta   90.00
_cell.angle_gamma   90.00
#
_symmetry.space_group_name_H-M   'P 1'
#
loop_
_entity.id
_entity.type
_entity.pdbx_description
1 polymer ?
#
loop_
_entity_poly.entity_id
_entity_poly.type
_entity_poly.pdbx_seq_one_letter_code
_entity_poly.pdbx_strand_id
1 'polypeptide(L)'
;LKGKPVAVPIHVLTGNIGEVRAHLYAAFHSGRAKADRQQPIARDTLAALTGVGRRTQLAYETVTGLTVQHNYAIGERYSPETAEKHAWHQGQATFVLQDNHGEQGRPGRSYIAWQLPNSYGSCHPHAPKGRQRRINRQLKDLVTIGALGNSSERLADTRYYPDGKQAARMAARHPNWDVYWWRQRTRNGRSALWQQIR
;
A
#
# COMPACT_ATOMS: atom_id res chain seq x y z
N LEU A 1 16.75 4.04 -11.64
CA LEU A 1 16.04 4.00 -10.35
C LEU A 1 14.72 4.76 -10.45
N LYS A 2 13.59 4.12 -10.14
CA LYS A 2 12.26 4.76 -10.03
C LYS A 2 12.05 5.20 -8.57
N GLY A 3 11.49 6.38 -8.33
CA GLY A 3 11.26 6.93 -6.97
C GLY A 3 12.02 8.24 -6.70
N LYS A 4 11.75 8.87 -5.56
CA LYS A 4 12.48 10.05 -5.09
C LYS A 4 13.72 9.63 -4.28
N PRO A 5 14.85 10.33 -4.42
CA PRO A 5 15.99 10.15 -3.53
C PRO A 5 15.59 10.38 -2.07
N VAL A 6 16.17 9.64 -1.15
CA VAL A 6 15.86 9.68 0.28
C VAL A 6 17.15 9.90 1.06
N ALA A 7 17.11 10.80 2.05
CA ALA A 7 18.24 11.00 2.96
C ALA A 7 18.08 10.06 4.17
N VAL A 8 19.00 9.10 4.28
CA VAL A 8 19.11 8.21 5.45
C VAL A 8 20.25 8.73 6.33
N PRO A 9 20.06 8.86 7.66
CA PRO A 9 21.12 9.33 8.55
C PRO A 9 22.35 8.41 8.51
N ILE A 10 23.55 8.98 8.49
CA ILE A 10 24.80 8.20 8.40
C ILE A 10 25.00 7.31 9.63
N HIS A 11 24.65 7.79 10.83
CA HIS A 11 24.82 7.02 12.07
C HIS A 11 24.03 5.70 12.05
N VAL A 12 22.87 5.67 11.38
CA VAL A 12 22.09 4.45 11.14
C VAL A 12 22.86 3.49 10.24
N LEU A 13 23.50 4.00 9.18
CA LEU A 13 24.23 3.19 8.20
C LEU A 13 25.52 2.59 8.78
N THR A 14 26.09 3.22 9.81
CA THR A 14 27.27 2.74 10.55
C THR A 14 26.92 1.98 11.83
N GLY A 15 25.63 1.80 12.11
CA GLY A 15 25.11 1.19 13.33
C GLY A 15 24.91 -0.33 13.20
N ASN A 16 23.93 -0.84 13.94
CA ASN A 16 23.58 -2.26 13.92
C ASN A 16 23.02 -2.66 12.55
N ILE A 17 23.47 -3.79 11.99
CA ILE A 17 22.99 -4.32 10.71
C ILE A 17 21.47 -4.50 10.66
N GLY A 18 20.82 -4.83 11.78
CA GLY A 18 19.36 -4.91 11.86
C GLY A 18 18.67 -3.56 11.64
N GLU A 19 19.23 -2.50 12.22
CA GLU A 19 18.77 -1.13 12.09
C GLU A 19 19.03 -0.59 10.68
N VAL A 20 20.20 -0.88 10.12
CA VAL A 20 20.54 -0.59 8.71
C VAL A 20 19.49 -1.19 7.78
N ARG A 21 19.17 -2.48 7.92
CA ARG A 21 18.18 -3.17 7.07
C ARG A 21 16.78 -2.59 7.24
N ALA A 22 16.39 -2.26 8.47
CA ALA A 22 15.10 -1.63 8.75
C ALA A 22 14.97 -0.27 8.04
N HIS A 23 16.02 0.56 8.10
CA HIS A 23 16.02 1.86 7.45
C HIS A 23 16.13 1.79 5.91
N LEU A 24 16.81 0.79 5.35
CA LEU A 24 16.78 0.53 3.91
C LEU A 24 15.37 0.11 3.44
N TYR A 25 14.68 -0.73 4.22
CA TYR A 25 13.28 -1.05 4.00
C TYR A 25 12.38 0.19 4.08
N ALA A 26 12.57 1.06 5.08
CA ALA A 26 11.77 2.26 5.25
C ALA A 26 12.08 3.36 4.19
N ALA A 27 13.31 3.38 3.65
CA ALA A 27 13.68 4.24 2.53
C ALA A 27 12.91 3.88 1.25
N PHE A 28 12.58 2.61 1.02
CA PHE A 28 11.72 2.19 -0.09
C PHE A 28 10.35 2.89 -0.04
N HIS A 29 9.72 2.91 1.14
CA HIS A 29 8.43 3.59 1.34
C HIS A 29 8.55 5.10 1.19
N SER A 30 9.59 5.69 1.80
CA SER A 30 9.86 7.12 1.72
C SER A 30 10.09 7.58 0.28
N GLY A 31 10.77 6.77 -0.55
CA GLY A 31 11.00 7.07 -1.97
C GLY A 31 9.76 6.92 -2.87
N ARG A 32 8.77 6.11 -2.45
CA ARG A 32 7.47 5.95 -3.11
C ARG A 32 6.46 7.02 -2.71
N ALA A 33 6.58 7.56 -1.49
CA ALA A 33 5.66 8.56 -0.97
C ALA A 33 5.54 9.78 -1.91
N LYS A 34 4.33 10.03 -2.40
CA LYS A 34 3.95 11.23 -3.15
C LYS A 34 3.01 12.06 -2.28
N ALA A 35 3.25 13.37 -2.22
CA ALA A 35 2.49 14.29 -1.38
C ALA A 35 0.97 14.15 -1.57
N ASP A 36 0.51 13.98 -2.81
CA ASP A 36 -0.92 14.02 -3.15
C ASP A 36 -1.53 12.66 -3.52
N ARG A 37 -0.76 11.56 -3.44
CA ARG A 37 -1.24 10.24 -3.86
C ARG A 37 -0.79 9.16 -2.90
N GLN A 38 -1.77 8.56 -2.23
CA GLN A 38 -1.56 7.29 -1.54
C GLN A 38 -1.21 6.23 -2.59
N GLN A 39 -0.13 5.49 -2.36
CA GLN A 39 0.27 4.36 -3.19
C GLN A 39 0.22 3.06 -2.38
N PRO A 40 -1.00 2.55 -2.10
CA PRO A 40 -1.17 1.32 -1.35
C PRO A 40 -0.35 0.17 -1.95
N ILE A 41 0.24 -0.68 -1.10
CA ILE A 41 0.96 -1.87 -1.53
C ILE A 41 0.74 -3.03 -0.55
N ALA A 42 0.50 -4.22 -1.10
CA ALA A 42 0.27 -5.40 -0.30
C ALA A 42 1.60 -5.88 0.33
N ARG A 43 1.51 -6.54 1.49
CA ARG A 43 2.68 -7.08 2.18
C ARG A 43 3.36 -8.18 1.38
N ASP A 44 2.60 -8.98 0.65
CA ASP A 44 3.15 -10.05 -0.18
C ASP A 44 3.88 -9.47 -1.40
N THR A 45 3.35 -8.41 -2.01
CA THR A 45 4.07 -7.64 -3.02
C THR A 45 5.35 -7.03 -2.45
N LEU A 46 5.32 -6.50 -1.23
CA LEU A 46 6.55 -6.02 -0.57
C LEU A 46 7.57 -7.14 -0.35
N ALA A 47 7.12 -8.33 0.06
CA ALA A 47 7.98 -9.47 0.26
C ALA A 47 8.63 -9.91 -1.07
N ALA A 48 7.85 -9.98 -2.15
CA ALA A 48 8.37 -10.28 -3.48
C ALA A 48 9.38 -9.24 -3.98
N LEU A 49 9.13 -7.95 -3.73
CA LEU A 49 10.01 -6.86 -4.19
C LEU A 49 11.28 -6.68 -3.34
N THR A 50 11.20 -6.90 -2.03
CA THR A 50 12.29 -6.58 -1.09
C THR A 50 13.00 -7.82 -0.54
N GLY A 51 12.43 -9.01 -0.74
CA GLY A 51 12.86 -10.26 -0.08
C GLY A 51 12.56 -10.31 1.42
N VAL A 52 11.90 -9.30 1.98
CA VAL A 52 11.63 -9.22 3.43
C VAL A 52 10.28 -9.85 3.74
N GLY A 53 10.29 -10.97 4.47
CA GLY A 53 9.08 -11.66 4.91
C GLY A 53 8.25 -10.87 5.92
N ARG A 54 6.95 -11.22 6.05
CA ARG A 54 5.95 -10.48 6.85
C ARG A 54 6.38 -10.18 8.29
N ARG A 55 6.93 -11.17 9.01
CA ARG A 55 7.38 -10.98 10.41
C ARG A 55 8.49 -9.93 10.50
N THR A 56 9.43 -9.95 9.57
CA THR A 56 10.54 -9.01 9.51
C THR A 56 10.06 -7.62 9.09
N GLN A 57 9.09 -7.52 8.17
CA GLN A 57 8.46 -6.23 7.83
C GLN A 57 7.87 -5.55 9.07
N LEU A 58 7.11 -6.29 9.90
CA LEU A 58 6.52 -5.75 11.14
C LEU A 58 7.58 -5.29 12.14
N ALA A 59 8.67 -6.05 12.27
CA ALA A 59 9.79 -5.68 13.11
C ALA A 59 10.46 -4.39 12.62
N TYR A 60 10.73 -4.27 11.31
CA TYR A 60 11.34 -3.08 10.72
C TYR A 60 10.44 -1.85 10.83
N GLU A 61 9.13 -2.00 10.65
CA GLU A 61 8.15 -0.93 10.84
C GLU A 61 8.18 -0.39 12.27
N THR A 62 8.33 -1.29 13.25
CA THR A 62 8.44 -0.93 14.66
C THR A 62 9.76 -0.20 14.95
N VAL A 63 10.88 -0.75 14.47
CA VAL A 63 12.23 -0.15 14.66
C VAL A 63 12.32 1.25 14.06
N THR A 64 11.73 1.47 12.89
CA THR A 64 11.84 2.74 12.17
C THR A 64 10.74 3.75 12.52
N GLY A 65 9.77 3.36 13.33
CA GLY A 65 8.58 4.17 13.62
C GLY A 65 7.76 4.48 12.37
N LEU A 66 7.80 3.61 11.36
CA LEU A 66 7.11 3.84 10.09
C LEU A 66 5.59 3.82 10.32
N THR A 67 4.91 4.91 9.99
CA THR A 67 3.45 4.96 10.06
C THR A 67 2.84 4.05 9.02
N VAL A 68 2.11 3.03 9.46
CA VAL A 68 1.33 2.14 8.60
C VAL A 68 -0.16 2.43 8.79
N GLN A 69 -0.86 2.62 7.68
CA GLN A 69 -2.31 2.75 7.65
C GLN A 69 -2.91 1.52 6.99
N HIS A 70 -3.69 0.76 7.76
CA HIS A 70 -4.42 -0.39 7.25
C HIS A 70 -5.65 0.05 6.48
N ASN A 71 -5.82 -0.47 5.26
CA ASN A 71 -6.92 -0.10 4.40
C ASN A 71 -7.90 -1.27 4.34
N TYR A 72 -9.19 -0.97 4.50
CA TYR A 72 -10.26 -1.95 4.42
C TYR A 72 -11.35 -1.44 3.48
N ALA A 73 -11.98 -2.37 2.76
CA ALA A 73 -13.20 -2.13 2.02
C ALA A 73 -14.35 -2.88 2.69
N ILE A 74 -15.53 -2.24 2.69
CA ILE A 74 -16.77 -2.83 3.17
C ILE A 74 -17.68 -2.99 1.97
N GLY A 75 -18.15 -4.22 1.76
CA GLY A 75 -19.05 -4.59 0.69
C GLY A 75 -20.51 -4.68 1.14
N GLU A 76 -21.21 -5.63 0.54
CA GLU A 76 -22.64 -5.84 0.77
C GLU A 76 -22.94 -6.41 2.16
N ARG A 77 -24.23 -6.46 2.49
CA ARG A 77 -24.71 -7.15 3.69
C ARG A 77 -24.28 -8.61 3.63
N TYR A 78 -23.88 -9.12 4.78
CA TYR A 78 -23.46 -10.50 4.91
C TYR A 78 -24.60 -11.46 4.57
N SER A 79 -24.32 -12.36 3.64
CA SER A 79 -25.01 -13.62 3.40
C SER A 79 -23.96 -14.70 3.10
N PRO A 80 -24.26 -15.99 3.29
CA PRO A 80 -23.33 -17.06 2.92
C PRO A 80 -22.88 -16.96 1.45
N GLU A 81 -23.82 -16.68 0.54
CA GLU A 81 -23.58 -16.53 -0.90
C GLU A 81 -22.64 -15.36 -1.23
N THR A 82 -22.83 -14.20 -0.58
CA THR A 82 -21.94 -13.04 -0.78
C THR A 82 -20.55 -13.29 -0.20
N ALA A 83 -20.46 -14.00 0.92
CA ALA A 83 -19.19 -14.38 1.52
C ALA A 83 -18.38 -15.31 0.61
N GLU A 84 -19.00 -16.33 0.03
CA GLU A 84 -18.35 -17.24 -0.92
C GLU A 84 -17.91 -16.51 -2.19
N LYS A 85 -18.78 -15.67 -2.76
CA LYS A 85 -18.45 -14.85 -3.93
C LYS A 85 -17.24 -13.96 -3.68
N HIS A 86 -17.21 -13.26 -2.54
CA HIS A 86 -16.08 -12.39 -2.20
C HIS A 86 -14.81 -13.18 -1.84
N ALA A 87 -14.94 -14.32 -1.15
CA ALA A 87 -13.81 -15.20 -0.87
C ALA A 87 -13.16 -15.75 -2.16
N TRP A 88 -13.95 -16.04 -3.19
CA TRP A 88 -13.44 -16.44 -4.50
C TRP A 88 -12.62 -15.34 -5.19
N HIS A 89 -13.12 -14.10 -5.18
CA HIS A 89 -12.47 -12.98 -5.86
C HIS A 89 -11.32 -12.35 -5.08
N GLN A 90 -11.43 -12.26 -3.76
CA GLN A 90 -10.50 -11.52 -2.88
C GLN A 90 -9.65 -12.44 -1.98
N GLY A 91 -9.95 -13.74 -1.96
CA GLY A 91 -9.22 -14.74 -1.17
C GLY A 91 -9.40 -14.59 0.34
N GLN A 92 -8.36 -14.99 1.08
CA GLN A 92 -8.32 -15.02 2.55
C GLN A 92 -8.34 -13.63 3.22
N ALA A 93 -8.33 -12.54 2.44
CA ALA A 93 -8.43 -11.19 2.97
C ALA A 93 -9.86 -10.81 3.41
N THR A 94 -10.85 -11.69 3.21
CA THR A 94 -12.27 -11.45 3.45
C THR A 94 -12.68 -11.86 4.88
N PHE A 95 -13.47 -11.03 5.56
CA PHE A 95 -13.97 -11.27 6.91
C PHE A 95 -15.36 -10.64 7.13
N VAL A 96 -16.06 -11.06 8.18
CA VAL A 96 -17.36 -10.50 8.56
C VAL A 96 -17.16 -9.31 9.49
N LEU A 97 -17.73 -8.17 9.12
CA LEU A 97 -17.77 -6.95 9.92
C LEU A 97 -19.16 -6.79 10.54
N GLN A 98 -19.23 -6.79 11.88
CA GLN A 98 -20.46 -6.46 12.60
C GLN A 98 -20.52 -4.96 12.87
N ASP A 99 -21.48 -4.28 12.25
CA ASP A 99 -21.69 -2.84 12.40
C ASP A 99 -22.56 -2.56 13.63
N ASN A 100 -21.94 -2.57 14.81
CA ASN A 100 -22.62 -2.28 16.08
C ASN A 100 -23.06 -0.82 16.22
N HIS A 101 -22.40 0.09 15.52
CA HIS A 101 -22.62 1.54 15.64
C HIS A 101 -23.53 2.12 14.56
N GLY A 102 -23.88 1.35 13.53
CA GLY A 102 -24.70 1.81 12.41
C GLY A 102 -23.96 2.73 11.43
N GLU A 103 -22.63 2.60 11.32
CA GLU A 103 -21.83 3.45 10.42
C GLU A 103 -22.08 3.12 8.93
N GLN A 104 -22.60 1.93 8.64
CA GLN A 104 -22.91 1.44 7.29
C GLN A 104 -24.42 1.31 7.04
N GLY A 105 -25.25 1.59 8.05
CA GLY A 105 -26.70 1.42 7.98
C GLY A 105 -27.36 1.28 9.35
N ARG A 106 -28.31 0.35 9.48
CA ARG A 106 -28.95 0.10 10.78
C ARG A 106 -27.97 -0.62 11.72
N PRO A 107 -27.83 -0.18 12.98
CA PRO A 107 -27.00 -0.85 13.98
C PRO A 107 -27.31 -2.35 14.12
N GLY A 108 -26.28 -3.15 14.41
CA GLY A 108 -26.36 -4.59 14.64
C GLY A 108 -26.38 -5.44 13.37
N ARG A 109 -26.10 -4.86 12.20
CA ARG A 109 -26.05 -5.61 10.93
C ARG A 109 -24.63 -6.07 10.59
N SER A 110 -24.54 -7.22 9.94
CA SER A 110 -23.27 -7.78 9.48
C SER A 110 -23.06 -7.50 7.99
N TYR A 111 -21.82 -7.17 7.63
CA TYR A 111 -21.37 -6.86 6.28
C TYR A 111 -20.15 -7.71 5.93
N ILE A 112 -19.95 -7.98 4.65
CA ILE A 112 -18.70 -8.57 4.17
C ILE A 112 -17.66 -7.45 4.03
N ALA A 113 -16.45 -7.67 4.53
CA ALA A 113 -15.35 -6.72 4.43
C ALA A 113 -14.08 -7.45 3.99
N TRP A 114 -13.15 -6.72 3.37
CA TRP A 114 -11.85 -7.27 3.00
C TRP A 114 -10.71 -6.29 3.21
N GLN A 115 -9.53 -6.84 3.46
CA GLN A 115 -8.30 -6.06 3.57
C GLN A 115 -7.81 -5.62 2.18
N LEU A 116 -7.58 -4.33 2.04
CA LEU A 116 -6.88 -3.74 0.90
C LEU A 116 -5.38 -3.61 1.21
N PRO A 117 -4.53 -3.45 0.17
CA PRO A 117 -3.14 -3.05 0.32
C PRO A 117 -2.97 -1.88 1.32
N ASN A 118 -1.97 -1.93 2.18
CA ASN A 118 -1.75 -0.89 3.20
C ASN A 118 -1.13 0.37 2.58
N SER A 119 -1.40 1.53 3.17
CA SER A 119 -0.69 2.77 2.89
C SER A 119 0.45 2.93 3.90
N TYR A 120 1.65 3.28 3.41
CA TYR A 120 2.84 3.48 4.26
C TYR A 120 3.24 4.96 4.20
N GLY A 121 3.59 5.51 5.36
CA GLY A 121 4.12 6.87 5.50
C GLY A 121 5.58 6.97 5.06
N SER A 122 6.15 8.17 5.23
CA SER A 122 7.58 8.42 5.07
C SER A 122 8.21 8.75 6.42
N CYS A 123 9.26 8.04 6.80
CA CYS A 123 10.08 8.36 7.98
C CYS A 123 11.36 9.14 7.61
N HIS A 124 11.69 9.22 6.32
CA HIS A 124 12.89 9.89 5.83
C HIS A 124 12.56 11.04 4.88
N PRO A 125 13.29 12.17 4.97
CA PRO A 125 13.09 13.29 4.06
C PRO A 125 13.58 12.95 2.65
N HIS A 126 12.95 13.58 1.65
CA HIS A 126 13.40 13.48 0.27
C HIS A 126 14.70 14.25 0.07
N ALA A 127 15.68 13.60 -0.53
CA ALA A 127 16.92 14.24 -0.94
C ALA A 127 16.76 14.91 -2.32
N PRO A 128 17.52 15.99 -2.59
CA PRO A 128 17.48 16.67 -3.89
C PRO A 128 17.95 15.76 -5.02
N LYS A 129 17.37 15.93 -6.21
CA LYS A 129 17.67 15.11 -7.39
C LYS A 129 19.03 15.39 -8.06
N GLY A 130 19.81 16.35 -7.55
CA GLY A 130 20.92 16.98 -8.26
C GLY A 130 21.91 16.01 -8.92
N ARG A 131 22.54 15.11 -8.16
CA ARG A 131 23.53 14.17 -8.69
C ARG A 131 22.93 12.86 -9.24
N GLN A 132 21.60 12.72 -9.27
CA GLN A 132 20.95 11.46 -9.62
C GLN A 132 21.29 11.00 -11.05
N ARG A 133 21.38 11.93 -12.01
CA ARG A 133 21.80 11.60 -13.39
C ARG A 133 23.23 11.07 -13.45
N ARG A 134 24.17 11.69 -12.70
CA ARG A 134 25.57 11.27 -12.65
C ARG A 134 25.71 9.91 -11.97
N ILE A 135 25.05 9.72 -10.82
CA ILE A 135 25.02 8.46 -10.08
C ILE A 135 24.40 7.34 -10.93
N ASN A 136 23.24 7.57 -11.55
CA ASN A 136 22.64 6.57 -12.44
C ASN A 136 23.53 6.23 -13.64
N ARG A 137 24.33 7.18 -14.15
CA ARG A 137 25.31 6.91 -15.22
C ARG A 137 26.46 6.03 -14.72
N GLN A 138 26.99 6.30 -13.51
CA GLN A 138 28.04 5.48 -12.88
C GLN A 138 27.53 4.08 -12.50
N LEU A 139 26.27 3.97 -12.07
CA LEU A 139 25.64 2.69 -11.73
C LEU A 139 25.18 1.90 -12.98
N LYS A 140 25.12 2.52 -14.16
CA LYS A 140 24.71 1.85 -15.40
C LYS A 140 25.67 0.72 -15.77
N ASP A 141 26.95 0.88 -15.48
CA ASP A 141 27.99 -0.12 -15.75
C ASP A 141 28.13 -1.16 -14.61
N LEU A 142 27.48 -0.94 -13.47
CA LEU A 142 27.49 -1.83 -12.30
C LEU A 142 26.23 -2.69 -12.17
N VAL A 143 25.19 -2.43 -12.97
CA VAL A 143 23.92 -3.17 -12.94
C VAL A 143 23.72 -3.88 -14.28
N THR A 144 24.50 -4.94 -14.49
CA THR A 144 24.20 -6.00 -15.47
C THR A 144 23.80 -7.29 -14.75
N ILE A 145 23.11 -7.20 -13.60
CA ILE A 145 22.56 -8.37 -12.92
C ILE A 145 21.16 -8.03 -12.38
N GLY A 146 20.14 -8.68 -12.94
CA GLY A 146 18.89 -9.00 -12.22
C GLY A 146 17.71 -8.01 -12.27
N ALA A 147 17.74 -6.92 -13.04
CA ALA A 147 16.65 -5.92 -13.03
C ALA A 147 15.68 -5.97 -14.24
N LEU A 148 15.71 -7.03 -15.05
CA LEU A 148 14.75 -7.26 -16.15
C LEU A 148 13.72 -8.31 -15.74
N GLY A 149 12.91 -7.97 -14.73
CA GLY A 149 11.56 -8.52 -14.62
C GLY A 149 10.68 -7.85 -15.68
N ASN A 150 10.81 -8.28 -16.93
CA ASN A 150 9.77 -8.04 -17.95
C ASN A 150 8.63 -9.04 -17.69
N SER A 151 7.86 -8.83 -16.62
CA SER A 151 6.49 -9.33 -16.62
C SER A 151 5.60 -8.18 -17.07
N SER A 152 5.24 -8.20 -18.35
CA SER A 152 4.08 -7.50 -18.88
C SER A 152 2.79 -8.17 -18.38
N GLU A 153 2.70 -8.46 -17.08
CA GLU A 153 1.47 -8.89 -16.46
C GLU A 153 0.62 -7.65 -16.22
N ARG A 154 -0.59 -7.71 -16.76
CA ARG A 154 -1.60 -6.66 -16.78
C ARG A 154 -1.54 -5.81 -15.51
N LEU A 155 -1.31 -4.50 -15.70
CA LEU A 155 -1.51 -3.49 -14.67
C LEU A 155 -2.84 -3.79 -13.98
N ALA A 156 -2.77 -4.15 -12.70
CA ALA A 156 -3.88 -4.57 -11.87
C ALA A 156 -5.16 -3.80 -12.23
N ASP A 157 -6.25 -4.55 -12.43
CA ASP A 157 -7.59 -4.02 -12.68
C ASP A 157 -8.09 -3.18 -11.50
N THR A 158 -7.33 -3.05 -10.41
CA THR A 158 -7.66 -2.24 -9.23
C THR A 158 -6.97 -0.87 -9.21
N ARG A 159 -7.75 0.21 -8.98
CA ARG A 159 -7.26 1.59 -8.85
C ARG A 159 -7.74 2.26 -7.56
N TYR A 160 -6.87 3.05 -6.93
CA TYR A 160 -7.15 3.79 -5.70
C TYR A 160 -7.09 5.29 -5.93
N TYR A 161 -8.11 6.02 -5.50
CA TYR A 161 -8.20 7.48 -5.64
C TYR A 161 -8.47 8.17 -4.29
N PRO A 162 -7.92 9.39 -4.10
CA PRO A 162 -8.16 10.15 -2.88
C PRO A 162 -9.57 10.74 -2.80
N ASP A 163 -10.30 10.81 -3.92
CA ASP A 163 -11.59 11.48 -4.04
C ASP A 163 -12.56 10.63 -4.90
N GLY A 164 -13.82 10.54 -4.45
CA GLY A 164 -14.89 9.82 -5.12
C GLY A 164 -15.22 10.37 -6.51
N LYS A 165 -15.08 11.68 -6.76
CA LYS A 165 -15.34 12.26 -8.09
C LYS A 165 -14.31 11.78 -9.13
N GLN A 166 -13.04 11.72 -8.74
CA GLN A 166 -11.98 11.20 -9.62
C GLN A 166 -12.15 9.71 -9.89
N ALA A 167 -12.53 8.96 -8.85
CA ALA A 167 -12.83 7.54 -8.96
C ALA A 167 -14.00 7.28 -9.92
N ALA A 168 -15.13 7.99 -9.77
CA ALA A 168 -16.32 7.77 -10.60
C ALA A 168 -16.05 8.05 -12.08
N ARG A 169 -15.29 9.11 -12.38
CA ARG A 169 -14.86 9.44 -13.74
C ARG A 169 -14.00 8.33 -14.36
N MET A 170 -13.19 7.66 -13.55
CA MET A 170 -12.31 6.58 -14.02
C MET A 170 -13.05 5.26 -14.17
N ALA A 171 -13.97 4.94 -13.26
CA ALA A 171 -14.88 3.80 -13.38
C ALA A 171 -15.70 3.87 -14.68
N ALA A 172 -16.25 5.04 -15.00
CA ALA A 172 -16.99 5.26 -16.25
C ALA A 172 -16.15 5.04 -17.53
N ARG A 173 -14.82 5.22 -17.46
CA ARG A 173 -13.90 5.04 -18.60
C ARG A 173 -13.39 3.61 -18.73
N HIS A 174 -13.37 2.88 -17.63
CA HIS A 174 -12.84 1.52 -17.55
C HIS A 174 -13.80 0.66 -16.71
N PRO A 175 -14.89 0.14 -17.31
CA PRO A 175 -15.92 -0.60 -16.59
C PRO A 175 -15.40 -1.90 -15.94
N ASN A 176 -14.30 -2.44 -16.45
CA ASN A 176 -13.70 -3.68 -15.97
C ASN A 176 -12.71 -3.45 -14.82
N TRP A 177 -12.56 -2.22 -14.32
CA TRP A 177 -11.64 -1.90 -13.23
C TRP A 177 -12.36 -1.82 -11.88
N ASP A 178 -11.77 -2.45 -10.87
CA ASP A 178 -12.11 -2.25 -9.48
C ASP A 178 -11.60 -0.88 -9.02
N VAL A 179 -12.50 0.10 -8.95
CA VAL A 179 -12.14 1.46 -8.56
C VAL A 179 -12.56 1.73 -7.11
N TYR A 180 -11.58 2.07 -6.27
CA TYR A 180 -11.77 2.42 -4.87
C TYR A 180 -11.46 3.89 -4.62
N TRP A 181 -12.24 4.51 -3.73
CA TRP A 181 -11.96 5.86 -3.25
C TRP A 181 -11.98 5.95 -1.73
N TRP A 182 -11.22 6.90 -1.22
CA TRP A 182 -11.02 7.09 0.21
C TRP A 182 -12.24 7.79 0.83
N ARG A 183 -13.00 7.08 1.67
CA ARG A 183 -14.26 7.58 2.25
C ARG A 183 -14.04 8.30 3.58
N GLN A 184 -13.32 7.68 4.51
CA GLN A 184 -13.14 8.23 5.85
C GLN A 184 -11.87 7.70 6.54
N ARG A 185 -11.31 8.50 7.46
CA ARG A 185 -10.29 8.08 8.42
C ARG A 185 -10.95 7.67 9.73
N THR A 186 -10.52 6.55 10.30
CA THR A 186 -10.85 6.24 11.70
C THR A 186 -10.24 7.31 12.60
N ARG A 187 -10.88 7.62 13.75
CA ARG A 187 -10.44 8.70 14.67
C ARG A 187 -8.97 8.59 15.09
N ASN A 188 -8.40 7.39 15.11
CA ASN A 188 -7.01 7.13 15.49
C ASN A 188 -6.01 7.18 14.32
N GLY A 189 -6.47 7.37 13.08
CA GLY A 189 -5.63 7.44 11.87
C GLY A 189 -4.91 6.15 11.46
N ARG A 190 -5.04 5.06 12.24
CA ARG A 190 -4.37 3.77 11.99
C ARG A 190 -5.05 2.93 10.92
N SER A 191 -6.32 3.22 10.64
CA SER A 191 -7.07 2.52 9.61
C SER A 191 -7.90 3.49 8.76
N ALA A 192 -8.08 3.16 7.49
CA ALA A 192 -8.91 3.90 6.57
C ALA A 192 -9.93 3.00 5.88
N LEU A 193 -11.13 3.53 5.73
CA LEU A 193 -12.22 2.90 5.01
C LEU A 193 -12.27 3.41 3.58
N TRP A 194 -12.31 2.45 2.66
CA TRP A 194 -12.41 2.68 1.23
C TRP A 194 -13.76 2.19 0.73
N GLN A 195 -14.30 2.90 -0.25
CA GLN A 195 -15.54 2.54 -0.90
C GLN A 195 -15.26 2.17 -2.35
N GLN A 196 -15.80 1.03 -2.80
CA GLN A 196 -15.75 0.60 -4.19
C GLN A 196 -16.84 1.33 -4.99
N ILE A 197 -16.51 1.77 -6.19
CA ILE A 197 -17.50 2.24 -7.17
C ILE A 197 -17.92 1.06 -8.03
N ARG A 198 -19.22 0.89 -8.17
CA ARG A 198 -19.85 -0.05 -9.11
C ARG A 198 -20.32 0.70 -10.34
#